data_AF-A0A1V4CTX1-F1
#
_entry.id   AF-A0A1V4CTX1-F1
#
_cell.length_a   1.000
_cell.length_b   1.000
_cell.length_c   1.000
_cell.angle_alpha   90.00
_cell.angle_beta   90.00
_cell.angle_gamma   90.00
#
_symmetry.space_group_name_H-M   'P 1'
#
loop_
_entity.id
_entity.type
_entity.pdbx_description
1 polymer ?
#
loop_
_entity_poly.entity_id
_entity_poly.type
_entity_poly.pdbx_seq_one_letter_code
_entity_poly.pdbx_strand_id
1 'polypeptide(L)'
;LAALPTAQIGFNYLGRFPGQQNQSDRDQRSVEHHAWQTAGDGARGGGGDRIPVIHALEVMGVVHDLPDGPQLTLIVSWPSGLLAESAARSLADGWAAMLTGLATHTSHTTDTDTGIGIGGHTPSDFPLVDISQSELDEFEATAQQMDEGA
;
A
#
# COMPACT_ATOMS: atom_id res chain seq x y z
N LEU A 1 -27.61 3.89 -1.02
CA LEU A 1 -26.61 2.79 -0.91
C LEU A 1 -27.15 1.44 -1.39
N ALA A 2 -28.39 1.04 -1.05
CA ALA A 2 -28.96 -0.25 -1.48
C ALA A 2 -29.11 -0.47 -3.01
N ALA A 3 -28.96 0.58 -3.82
CA ALA A 3 -29.01 0.50 -5.29
C ALA A 3 -27.62 0.35 -5.95
N LEU A 4 -26.54 0.43 -5.17
CA LEU A 4 -25.18 0.22 -5.69
C LEU A 4 -24.83 -1.27 -5.70
N PRO A 5 -24.03 -1.75 -6.66
CA PRO A 5 -23.54 -3.11 -6.63
C PRO A 5 -22.73 -3.37 -5.36
N THR A 6 -22.88 -4.57 -4.80
CA THR A 6 -22.08 -5.02 -3.65
C THR A 6 -20.60 -5.01 -4.04
N ALA A 7 -19.75 -4.52 -3.13
CA ALA A 7 -18.30 -4.57 -3.33
C ALA A 7 -17.87 -6.02 -3.62
N GLN A 8 -17.09 -6.20 -4.69
CA GLN A 8 -16.60 -7.52 -5.09
C GLN A 8 -15.16 -7.77 -4.64
N ILE A 9 -14.47 -6.71 -4.20
CA ILE A 9 -13.08 -6.77 -3.77
C ILE A 9 -13.00 -6.18 -2.37
N GLY A 10 -12.53 -6.98 -1.42
CA GLY A 10 -12.09 -6.52 -0.12
C GLY A 10 -10.60 -6.19 -0.17
N PHE A 11 -10.22 -5.03 0.36
CA PHE A 11 -8.83 -4.62 0.46
C PHE A 11 -8.55 -4.16 1.89
N ASN A 12 -7.50 -4.71 2.48
CA ASN A 12 -7.03 -4.31 3.80
C ASN A 12 -5.51 -4.07 3.76
N TYR A 13 -5.08 -2.91 4.27
CA TYR A 13 -3.66 -2.61 4.44
C TYR A 13 -3.31 -2.66 5.92
N LEU A 14 -2.49 -3.63 6.31
CA LEU A 14 -2.09 -3.86 7.70
C LEU A 14 -1.12 -2.79 8.21
N GLY A 15 -0.54 -1.99 7.31
CA GLY A 15 0.47 -1.01 7.64
C GLY A 15 1.88 -1.48 7.30
N ARG A 16 2.84 -0.80 7.93
CA ARG A 16 4.27 -0.95 7.70
C ARG A 16 4.94 -1.40 8.99
N PHE A 17 5.77 -2.44 8.90
CA PHE A 17 6.44 -3.05 10.03
C PHE A 17 7.95 -3.14 9.78
N PRO A 18 8.78 -3.13 10.82
CA PRO A 18 10.20 -3.47 10.68
C PRO A 18 10.35 -4.92 10.16
N GLY A 19 11.30 -5.13 9.25
CA GLY A 19 11.58 -6.45 8.69
C GLY A 19 12.05 -7.45 9.75
N GLN A 20 11.45 -8.64 9.76
CA GLN A 20 11.95 -9.77 10.56
C GLN A 20 13.11 -10.42 9.80
N GLN A 21 14.30 -10.46 10.40
CA GLN A 21 15.45 -11.15 9.81
C GLN A 21 15.16 -12.66 9.68
N ASN A 22 15.25 -13.18 8.45
CA ASN A 22 15.39 -14.59 8.07
C ASN A 22 14.67 -15.62 8.95
N GLN A 23 13.40 -15.88 8.64
CA GLN A 23 12.71 -17.08 9.11
C GLN A 23 12.93 -18.25 8.14
N SER A 24 14.18 -18.49 7.73
CA SER A 24 14.57 -19.65 6.92
C SER A 24 15.13 -20.80 7.77
N ASP A 25 15.05 -20.72 9.10
CA ASP A 25 15.65 -21.74 9.98
C ASP A 25 14.87 -21.95 11.30
N ARG A 26 13.54 -22.11 11.21
CA ARG A 26 12.75 -22.66 12.32
C ARG A 26 11.97 -23.89 11.89
N ASP A 27 12.71 -24.98 11.75
CA ASP A 27 12.20 -26.29 12.09
C ASP A 27 11.66 -26.28 13.54
N GLN A 28 10.40 -26.67 13.68
CA GLN A 28 9.88 -27.48 14.79
C GLN A 28 10.43 -27.16 16.19
N ARG A 29 9.98 -26.06 16.83
CA ARG A 29 9.99 -26.00 18.30
C ARG A 29 8.70 -25.39 18.84
N SER A 30 8.19 -26.10 19.84
CA SER A 30 6.98 -25.88 20.63
C SER A 30 6.66 -24.40 20.85
N VAL A 31 5.40 -24.05 20.57
CA VAL A 31 4.82 -22.74 20.88
C VAL A 31 4.78 -22.58 22.40
N GLU A 32 5.82 -22.00 22.98
CA GLU A 32 5.74 -21.41 24.31
C GLU A 32 4.90 -20.13 24.20
N HIS A 33 3.82 -20.07 24.98
CA HIS A 33 2.88 -18.96 25.05
C HIS A 33 3.57 -17.65 25.42
N HIS A 34 4.00 -16.89 24.41
CA HIS A 34 4.44 -15.52 24.58
C HIS A 34 3.25 -14.58 24.31
N ALA A 35 3.10 -13.60 25.20
CA ALA A 35 2.10 -12.54 25.13
C ALA A 35 2.08 -11.86 23.74
N TRP A 36 0.89 -11.39 23.34
CA TRP A 36 0.55 -10.70 22.08
C TRP A 36 1.76 -10.31 21.21
N GLN A 37 1.96 -11.03 20.10
CA GLN A 37 2.99 -10.73 19.11
C GLN A 37 2.39 -10.06 17.88
N THR A 38 3.17 -9.17 17.27
CA THR A 38 2.87 -8.62 15.96
C THR A 38 2.74 -9.74 14.94
N ALA A 39 1.67 -9.67 14.16
CA ALA A 39 1.38 -10.49 13.02
C ALA A 39 2.60 -10.56 12.06
N GLY A 40 3.43 -11.61 12.17
CA GLY A 40 4.41 -11.95 11.14
C GLY A 40 3.73 -12.49 9.88
N ASP A 41 4.51 -12.83 8.84
CA ASP A 41 4.12 -13.21 7.47
C ASP A 41 3.06 -14.32 7.32
N GLY A 42 2.60 -14.90 8.43
CA GLY A 42 1.55 -15.91 8.53
C GLY A 42 0.36 -15.50 9.39
N ALA A 43 0.14 -14.21 9.68
CA ALA A 43 -1.04 -13.74 10.43
C ALA A 43 -2.31 -13.78 9.58
N ARG A 44 -2.59 -14.96 9.03
CA ARG A 44 -3.93 -15.40 8.75
C ARG A 44 -4.65 -15.39 10.10
N GLY A 45 -5.44 -14.34 10.36
CA GLY A 45 -6.33 -14.30 11.50
C GLY A 45 -7.01 -15.65 11.64
N GLY A 46 -6.88 -16.27 12.81
CA GLY A 46 -7.25 -17.67 13.07
C GLY A 46 -8.70 -17.93 12.71
N GLY A 47 -8.93 -18.34 11.46
CA GLY A 47 -10.22 -18.77 10.98
C GLY A 47 -10.01 -20.11 10.31
N GLY A 48 -10.65 -21.12 10.89
CA GLY A 48 -10.70 -22.47 10.35
C GLY A 48 -11.29 -22.49 8.94
N ASP A 49 -11.52 -23.70 8.43
CA ASP A 49 -11.88 -24.03 7.05
C ASP A 49 -13.21 -23.42 6.53
N ARG A 50 -13.83 -22.52 7.29
CA ARG A 50 -15.17 -21.95 7.05
C ARG A 50 -15.26 -20.47 7.45
N ILE A 51 -14.29 -19.65 7.07
CA ILE A 51 -14.47 -18.19 7.14
C ILE A 51 -15.49 -17.80 6.06
N PRO A 52 -16.58 -17.08 6.39
CA PRO A 52 -17.47 -16.53 5.39
C PRO A 52 -16.67 -15.61 4.47
N VAL A 53 -16.63 -15.92 3.18
CA VAL A 53 -16.00 -15.04 2.19
C VAL A 53 -16.99 -13.93 1.89
N ILE A 54 -16.63 -12.69 2.26
CA ILE A 54 -17.51 -11.51 2.14
C ILE A 54 -17.43 -10.95 0.71
N HIS A 55 -16.24 -10.99 0.10
CA HIS A 55 -15.98 -10.49 -1.24
C HIS A 55 -15.52 -11.61 -2.19
N ALA A 56 -15.67 -11.42 -3.50
CA ALA A 56 -15.18 -12.38 -4.50
C ALA A 56 -13.65 -12.50 -4.47
N LEU A 57 -12.97 -11.40 -4.18
CA LEU A 57 -11.52 -11.31 -4.04
C LEU A 57 -11.20 -10.58 -2.73
N GLU A 58 -10.32 -11.15 -1.92
CA GLU A 58 -9.79 -10.51 -0.71
C GLU A 58 -8.31 -10.25 -0.91
N VAL A 59 -7.89 -9.02 -0.63
CA VAL A 59 -6.50 -8.59 -0.76
C VAL A 59 -6.03 -7.99 0.55
N MET A 60 -4.91 -8.50 1.05
CA MET A 60 -4.25 -7.98 2.23
C MET A 60 -2.86 -7.49 1.87
N GLY A 61 -2.56 -6.22 2.17
CA GLY A 61 -1.25 -5.61 1.94
C GLY A 61 -0.50 -5.37 3.24
N VAL A 62 0.80 -5.61 3.22
CA VAL A 62 1.72 -5.29 4.32
C VAL A 62 3.07 -4.85 3.77
N VAL A 63 3.68 -3.84 4.37
CA VAL A 63 5.04 -3.41 4.02
C VAL A 63 6.01 -3.83 5.12
N HIS A 64 7.13 -4.43 4.73
CA HIS A 64 8.24 -4.75 5.63
C HIS A 64 9.47 -3.93 5.27
N ASP A 65 10.06 -3.27 6.26
CA ASP A 65 11.33 -2.57 6.10
C ASP A 65 12.50 -3.56 6.14
N LEU A 66 12.97 -3.97 4.97
CA LEU A 66 14.10 -4.87 4.80
C LEU A 66 15.41 -4.08 4.63
N PRO A 67 16.60 -4.70 4.81
CA PRO A 67 17.88 -4.04 4.60
C PRO A 67 18.05 -3.44 3.19
N ASP A 68 17.47 -4.06 2.17
CA ASP A 68 17.51 -3.61 0.77
C ASP A 68 16.41 -2.59 0.43
N GLY A 69 15.59 -2.21 1.41
CA GLY A 69 14.47 -1.28 1.26
C GLY A 69 13.11 -1.85 1.66
N PRO A 70 12.06 -1.02 1.67
CA PRO A 70 10.71 -1.47 1.98
C PRO A 70 10.18 -2.44 0.90
N GLN A 71 9.63 -3.57 1.33
CA GLN A 71 8.99 -4.56 0.46
C GLN A 71 7.49 -4.60 0.75
N LEU A 72 6.66 -4.34 -0.27
CA LEU A 72 5.21 -4.56 -0.22
C LEU A 72 4.89 -6.01 -0.58
N THR A 73 4.20 -6.70 0.33
CA THR A 73 3.64 -8.04 0.09
C THR A 73 2.13 -7.93 0.01
N LEU A 74 1.56 -8.44 -1.10
CA LEU A 74 0.12 -8.58 -1.29
C LEU A 74 -0.26 -10.06 -1.21
N ILE A 75 -1.14 -10.39 -0.28
CA ILE A 75 -1.76 -11.71 -0.17
C ILE A 75 -3.15 -11.61 -0.82
N VAL A 76 -3.34 -12.35 -1.90
CA VAL A 76 -4.59 -12.38 -2.67
C VAL A 76 -5.27 -13.73 -2.43
N SER A 77 -6.53 -13.70 -2.00
CA SER A 77 -7.32 -14.90 -1.67
C SER A 77 -8.69 -14.84 -2.34
N TRP A 78 -9.19 -16.00 -2.79
CA TRP A 78 -10.50 -16.12 -3.42
C TRP A 78 -11.10 -17.51 -3.16
N PRO A 79 -12.44 -17.67 -3.20
CA PRO A 79 -13.08 -18.98 -3.11
C PRO A 79 -12.64 -19.90 -4.25
N SER A 80 -12.36 -21.17 -3.92
CA SER A 80 -12.08 -22.18 -4.94
C SER A 80 -13.27 -22.31 -5.89
N GLY A 81 -13.00 -22.18 -7.20
CA GLY A 81 -14.01 -22.22 -8.26
C GLY A 81 -14.51 -20.87 -8.76
N LEU A 82 -14.15 -19.75 -8.11
CA LEU A 82 -14.56 -18.41 -8.57
C LEU A 82 -13.59 -17.80 -9.59
N LEU A 83 -12.28 -18.00 -9.37
CA LEU A 83 -11.21 -17.54 -10.25
C LEU A 83 -10.29 -18.70 -10.59
N ALA A 84 -9.96 -18.82 -11.87
CA ALA A 84 -8.85 -19.65 -12.30
C ALA A 84 -7.54 -19.06 -11.79
N GLU A 85 -6.59 -19.91 -11.40
CA GLU A 85 -5.29 -19.48 -10.91
C GLU A 85 -4.54 -18.59 -11.91
N SER A 86 -4.65 -18.89 -13.21
CA SER A 86 -4.09 -18.07 -14.28
C SER A 86 -4.67 -16.65 -14.30
N ALA A 87 -5.97 -16.49 -14.08
CA ALA A 87 -6.61 -15.17 -14.01
C ALA A 87 -6.15 -14.38 -12.78
N ALA A 88 -6.05 -15.04 -11.62
CA ALA A 88 -5.51 -14.43 -10.41
C ALA A 88 -4.03 -14.03 -10.57
N ARG A 89 -3.24 -14.83 -11.30
CA ARG A 89 -1.85 -14.49 -11.64
C ARG A 89 -1.78 -13.27 -12.55
N SER A 90 -2.55 -13.23 -13.63
CA SER A 90 -2.59 -12.06 -14.52
C SER A 90 -3.00 -10.77 -13.79
N LEU A 91 -3.92 -10.87 -12.83
CA LEU A 91 -4.29 -9.73 -11.98
C LEU A 91 -3.11 -9.28 -11.12
N ALA A 92 -2.42 -10.20 -10.45
CA ALA A 92 -1.26 -9.88 -9.63
C ALA A 92 -0.12 -9.26 -10.44
N ASP A 93 0.16 -9.80 -11.62
CA ASP A 93 1.22 -9.30 -12.51
C ASP A 93 0.87 -7.90 -13.04
N GLY A 94 -0.38 -7.67 -13.44
CA GLY A 94 -0.85 -6.35 -13.85
C GLY A 94 -0.78 -5.33 -12.72
N TRP A 95 -1.12 -5.72 -11.50
CA TRP A 95 -1.02 -4.85 -10.34
C TRP A 95 0.44 -4.51 -10.01
N ALA A 96 1.33 -5.50 -10.01
CA ALA A 96 2.76 -5.26 -9.82
C ALA A 96 3.29 -4.30 -10.89
N ALA A 97 2.95 -4.51 -12.16
CA ALA A 97 3.35 -3.62 -13.26
C ALA A 97 2.83 -2.18 -13.06
N MET A 98 1.58 -1.99 -12.63
CA MET A 98 1.03 -0.67 -12.33
C MET A 98 1.78 0.01 -11.18
N LEU A 99 2.02 -0.69 -10.07
CA LEU A 99 2.74 -0.14 -8.92
C LEU A 99 4.19 0.20 -9.27
N THR A 100 4.87 -0.65 -10.05
CA THR A 100 6.20 -0.36 -10.58
C THR A 100 6.18 0.86 -11.49
N GLY A 101 5.15 0.99 -12.35
CA GLY A 101 4.96 2.16 -13.20
C GLY A 101 4.79 3.45 -12.40
N LEU A 102 3.97 3.43 -11.35
CA LEU A 102 3.79 4.56 -10.43
C LEU A 102 5.09 4.93 -9.71
N ALA A 103 5.78 3.94 -9.13
CA ALA A 103 7.06 4.17 -8.45
C ALA A 103 8.13 4.74 -9.38
N THR A 104 8.16 4.24 -10.63
CA THR A 104 9.06 4.74 -11.68
C THR A 104 8.71 6.15 -12.10
N HIS A 105 7.43 6.47 -12.26
CA HIS A 105 6.98 7.83 -12.55
C HIS A 105 7.42 8.77 -11.43
N THR A 106 7.19 8.38 -10.17
CA THR A 106 7.56 9.21 -9.02
C THR A 106 9.07 9.38 -8.82
N SER A 107 9.91 8.51 -9.39
CA SER A 107 11.37 8.64 -9.30
C SER A 107 11.98 9.47 -10.43
N HIS A 108 11.26 9.64 -11.55
CA HIS A 108 11.76 10.36 -12.73
C HIS A 108 11.31 11.81 -12.81
N THR A 109 10.21 12.20 -12.16
CA THR A 109 9.68 13.58 -12.22
C THR A 109 10.17 14.45 -11.06
N THR A 110 11.39 14.21 -10.57
CA THR A 110 12.17 15.26 -9.90
C THR A 110 12.58 16.26 -10.99
N ASP A 111 11.60 17.03 -11.50
CA ASP A 111 11.82 18.00 -12.56
C ASP A 111 12.65 19.14 -11.98
N THR A 112 13.96 19.00 -12.14
CA THR A 112 14.98 20.00 -11.84
C THR A 112 14.73 21.34 -12.56
N ASP A 113 13.79 21.39 -13.52
CA ASP A 113 13.46 22.57 -14.32
C ASP A 113 12.34 23.44 -13.70
N THR A 114 11.58 22.93 -12.72
CA THR A 114 10.52 23.70 -12.02
C THR A 114 10.66 23.73 -10.50
N GLY A 115 11.51 22.90 -9.89
CA GLY A 115 11.77 22.93 -8.45
C GLY A 115 10.64 22.37 -7.57
N ILE A 116 9.49 22.05 -8.15
CA ILE A 116 8.35 21.44 -7.45
C ILE A 116 8.51 19.92 -7.56
N GLY A 117 8.98 19.31 -6.48
CA GLY A 117 9.01 17.85 -6.37
C GLY A 117 7.61 17.26 -6.48
N ILE A 118 7.51 16.04 -7.00
CA ILE A 118 6.26 15.27 -7.01
C ILE A 118 5.83 15.05 -5.56
N GLY A 119 4.78 15.75 -5.12
CA GLY A 119 4.33 15.76 -3.73
C GLY A 119 4.11 17.13 -3.10
N GLY A 120 4.03 18.22 -3.89
CA GLY A 120 3.54 19.52 -3.44
C GLY A 120 2.03 19.50 -3.12
N HIS A 121 1.54 20.57 -2.50
CA HIS A 121 0.12 20.66 -2.21
C HIS A 121 -0.69 20.82 -3.50
N THR A 122 -1.92 20.35 -3.43
CA THR A 122 -2.94 20.52 -4.47
C THR A 122 -4.10 21.34 -3.93
N PRO A 123 -4.89 22.03 -4.77
CA PRO A 123 -6.11 22.70 -4.34
C PRO A 123 -7.05 21.81 -3.53
N SER A 124 -7.06 20.50 -3.78
CA SER A 124 -7.84 19.53 -3.00
C SER A 124 -7.45 19.42 -1.53
N ASP A 125 -6.24 19.83 -1.15
CA ASP A 125 -5.79 19.87 0.25
C ASP A 125 -6.40 21.06 1.01
N PHE A 126 -6.92 22.07 0.31
CA PHE A 126 -7.52 23.28 0.87
C PHE A 126 -9.00 23.44 0.49
N PRO A 127 -9.89 22.50 0.85
CA PRO A 127 -11.28 22.48 0.38
C PRO A 127 -12.14 23.68 0.85
N LEU A 128 -11.62 24.47 1.80
CA LEU A 128 -12.29 25.65 2.35
C LEU A 128 -11.82 26.96 1.68
N VAL A 129 -10.84 26.90 0.78
CA VAL A 129 -10.26 28.05 0.10
C VAL A 129 -10.36 27.81 -1.41
N ASP A 130 -10.89 28.79 -2.14
CA ASP A 130 -10.84 28.76 -3.59
C ASP A 130 -9.45 29.24 -4.03
N ILE A 131 -8.57 28.28 -4.31
CA ILE A 131 -7.18 28.53 -4.70
C ILE A 131 -6.85 27.69 -5.94
N SER A 132 -6.27 28.33 -6.95
CA SER A 132 -5.78 27.63 -8.14
C SER A 132 -4.41 26.99 -7.86
N GLN A 133 -4.04 25.98 -8.66
CA GLN A 133 -2.70 25.37 -8.57
C GLN A 133 -1.60 26.43 -8.78
N SER A 134 -1.78 27.37 -9.71
CA SER A 134 -0.81 28.43 -9.96
C SER A 134 -0.59 29.38 -8.78
N GLU A 135 -1.67 29.72 -8.05
CA GLU A 135 -1.55 30.54 -6.85
C GLU A 135 -0.87 29.77 -5.73
N LEU A 136 -1.18 28.48 -5.58
CA LEU A 136 -0.55 27.61 -4.60
C LEU A 136 0.95 27.45 -4.84
N ASP A 137 1.35 27.23 -6.10
CA ASP A 137 2.75 27.15 -6.51
C ASP A 137 3.51 28.46 -6.20
N GLU A 138 2.88 29.62 -6.39
CA GLU A 138 3.46 30.93 -6.05
C GLU A 138 3.63 31.12 -4.53
N PHE A 139 2.66 30.65 -3.73
CA PHE A 139 2.78 30.66 -2.26
C PHE A 139 3.88 29.74 -1.77
N GLU A 140 4.00 28.53 -2.32
CA GLU A 140 5.06 27.58 -1.96
C GLU A 140 6.45 28.14 -2.29
N ALA A 141 6.62 28.73 -3.49
CA ALA A 141 7.87 29.39 -3.89
C ALA A 141 8.24 30.57 -2.96
N THR A 142 7.25 31.36 -2.56
CA THR A 142 7.46 32.48 -1.61
C THR A 142 7.88 31.97 -0.23
N ALA A 143 7.22 30.92 0.27
CA ALA A 143 7.55 30.33 1.57
C ALA A 143 8.99 29.76 1.58
N GLN A 144 9.40 29.10 0.49
CA GLN A 144 10.76 28.57 0.35
C GLN A 144 11.82 29.68 0.33
N GLN A 145 11.55 30.79 -0.37
CA GLN A 145 12.45 31.94 -0.39
C GLN A 145 12.60 32.61 0.99
N MET A 146 11.56 32.59 1.82
CA MET A 146 11.63 33.11 3.19
C MET A 146 12.45 32.21 4.12
N ASP A 147 12.44 30.89 3.92
CA ASP A 147 13.22 29.93 4.72
C ASP A 147 14.71 29.95 4.37
N GLU A 148 15.05 30.21 3.11
CA GLU A 148 16.45 30.33 2.65
C GLU A 148 17.12 31.68 3.00
N GLY A 149 16.32 32.69 3.37
CA GLY A 149 16.77 34.05 3.68
C GLY A 149 17.00 34.35 5.16
N ALA A 150 16.78 33.37 6.06
CA ALA A 150 16.93 33.48 7.52
C ALA A 150 18.20 32.76 8.02
#